data_AF-A0A519BGB2-F1
#
_entry.id   AF-A0A519BGB2-F1
#
_cell.length_a   1.000
_cell.length_b   1.000
_cell.length_c   1.000
_cell.angle_alpha   90.00
_cell.angle_beta   90.00
_cell.angle_gamma   90.00
#
_symmetry.space_group_name_H-M   'P 1'
#
loop_
_entity.id
_entity.type
_entity.pdbx_description
1 polymer ?
#
loop_
_entity_poly.entity_id
_entity_poly.type
_entity_poly.pdbx_seq_one_letter_code
_entity_poly.pdbx_strand_id
1 'polypeptide(L)'
;MLLTDNLFYFASFFVFIFGLIIGSFLNVVIYRLPEGKSLLFPASSCPECGTKIKFYDNIPIVSYIILGGKCRACGNRIPVIYPAIELLSAVLFYLLFIKLFYNAFFHFNITSYDLSLFKDYLTGRLLLFMAYGFFIFILIPISFIDFFHRIIPDSLNMTLIIAGFLFNIFLLHKGFLFPFAGFIAGGLSFYLIAVFYELVRKKEGLGGGDIKLIAGIGAFLGVKGVIFTIFAGSVFGLLGFILSLLYLNIQDRTKTTSSRSNKGNLIQNDDNYDSGNYHSETIGSANSLAHNINTVSANDNAAHIGSNNTNPEIHLEKSELNLNNKADDNFISSKIPFGPFLSMAAVLYTFYGSYLMNIYIDFIRR
;
A
#
# COMPACT_ATOMS: atom_id res chain seq x y z
N MET A 1 -41.08 -12.55 -4.00
CA MET A 1 -40.12 -12.11 -5.03
C MET A 1 -39.76 -10.63 -4.85
N LEU A 2 -40.65 -9.67 -5.08
CA LEU A 2 -40.33 -8.23 -4.88
C LEU A 2 -39.76 -7.86 -3.48
N LEU A 3 -40.28 -8.45 -2.40
CA LEU A 3 -39.80 -8.18 -1.04
C LEU A 3 -38.39 -8.76 -0.77
N THR A 4 -38.07 -9.93 -1.35
CA THR A 4 -36.76 -10.58 -1.18
C THR A 4 -35.68 -9.86 -1.97
N ASP A 5 -36.03 -9.34 -3.15
CA ASP A 5 -35.11 -8.58 -4.00
C ASP A 5 -34.74 -7.25 -3.34
N ASN A 6 -35.75 -6.51 -2.85
CA ASN A 6 -35.54 -5.26 -2.11
C ASN A 6 -34.70 -5.46 -0.85
N LEU A 7 -34.91 -6.56 -0.12
CA LEU A 7 -34.12 -6.90 1.06
C LEU A 7 -32.65 -7.18 0.71
N PHE A 8 -32.37 -7.86 -0.40
CA PHE A 8 -31.01 -8.10 -0.86
C PHE A 8 -30.27 -6.80 -1.22
N TYR A 9 -30.91 -5.91 -1.96
CA TYR A 9 -30.32 -4.60 -2.32
C TYR A 9 -30.14 -3.71 -1.09
N PHE A 10 -31.08 -3.74 -0.16
CA PHE A 10 -30.97 -3.04 1.12
C PHE A 10 -29.77 -3.57 1.92
N ALA A 11 -29.68 -4.88 2.16
CA ALA A 11 -28.55 -5.49 2.86
C ALA A 11 -27.21 -5.22 2.17
N SER A 12 -27.18 -5.30 0.83
CA SER A 12 -26.02 -4.97 0.00
C SER A 12 -25.50 -3.55 0.26
N PHE A 13 -26.40 -2.57 0.31
CA PHE A 13 -26.06 -1.18 0.60
C PHE A 13 -25.44 -1.03 2.00
N PHE A 14 -26.04 -1.63 3.02
CA PHE A 14 -25.49 -1.59 4.39
C PHE A 14 -24.13 -2.28 4.50
N VAL A 15 -23.91 -3.40 3.81
CA VAL A 15 -22.59 -4.06 3.77
C VAL A 15 -21.54 -3.18 3.13
N PHE A 16 -21.87 -2.47 2.04
CA PHE A 16 -20.95 -1.55 1.40
C PHE A 16 -20.56 -0.40 2.35
N ILE A 17 -21.54 0.22 3.03
CA ILE A 17 -21.28 1.26 4.04
C ILE A 17 -20.46 0.71 5.22
N PHE A 18 -20.74 -0.51 5.68
CA PHE A 18 -19.96 -1.16 6.74
C PHE A 18 -18.50 -1.35 6.31
N GLY A 19 -18.25 -1.79 5.07
CA GLY A 19 -16.91 -1.93 4.54
C GLY A 19 -16.16 -0.60 4.41
N LEU A 20 -16.85 0.51 4.12
CA LEU A 20 -16.27 1.86 4.15
C LEU A 20 -15.80 2.25 5.56
N ILE A 21 -16.64 2.00 6.57
CA ILE A 21 -16.31 2.28 7.99
C ILE A 21 -15.10 1.45 8.42
N ILE A 22 -15.10 0.16 8.06
CA ILE A 22 -13.97 -0.74 8.32
C ILE A 22 -12.70 -0.22 7.65
N GLY A 23 -12.77 0.18 6.37
CA GLY A 23 -11.63 0.73 5.66
C GLY A 23 -11.06 2.01 6.29
N SER A 24 -11.91 2.88 6.82
CA SER A 24 -11.47 4.07 7.57
C SER A 24 -10.74 3.70 8.87
N PHE A 25 -11.20 2.67 9.58
CA PHE A 25 -10.45 2.13 10.72
C PHE A 25 -9.12 1.50 10.28
N LEU A 26 -9.09 0.76 9.17
CA LEU A 26 -7.87 0.14 8.65
C LEU A 26 -6.81 1.18 8.25
N ASN A 27 -7.20 2.37 7.77
CA ASN A 27 -6.28 3.48 7.58
C ASN A 27 -5.53 3.86 8.88
N VAL A 28 -6.22 3.83 10.03
CA VAL A 28 -5.61 4.08 11.33
C VAL A 28 -4.63 2.96 11.69
N VAL A 29 -5.02 1.70 11.48
CA VAL A 29 -4.14 0.55 11.74
C VAL A 29 -2.87 0.61 10.89
N ILE A 30 -3.01 0.87 9.59
CA ILE A 30 -1.89 0.93 8.64
C ILE A 30 -0.88 2.00 9.06
N TYR A 31 -1.36 3.17 9.46
CA TYR A 31 -0.48 4.28 9.81
C TYR A 31 0.14 4.15 11.21
N ARG A 32 -0.64 3.72 12.22
CA ARG A 32 -0.21 3.79 13.63
C ARG A 32 0.48 2.54 14.14
N LEU A 33 0.08 1.37 13.65
CA LEU A 33 0.57 0.09 14.16
C LEU A 33 2.09 -0.10 13.94
N PRO A 34 2.66 0.23 12.76
CA PRO A 34 4.11 0.11 12.52
C PRO A 34 4.94 1.01 13.44
N GLU A 35 4.37 2.15 13.84
CA GLU A 35 5.02 3.14 14.70
C GLU A 35 4.79 2.87 16.20
N GLY A 36 4.11 1.77 16.55
CA GLY A 36 3.78 1.44 17.94
C GLY A 36 2.83 2.44 18.61
N LYS A 37 2.12 3.26 17.84
CA LYS A 37 1.18 4.27 18.35
C LYS A 37 -0.15 3.61 18.74
N SER A 38 -0.84 4.22 19.71
CA SER A 38 -2.17 3.75 20.13
C SER A 38 -3.20 3.88 19.00
N LEU A 39 -3.97 2.81 18.80
CA LEU A 39 -5.04 2.76 17.79
C LEU A 39 -6.29 3.53 18.23
N LEU A 40 -6.50 3.72 19.53
CA LEU A 40 -7.71 4.33 20.08
C LEU A 40 -7.55 5.85 20.33
N PHE A 41 -6.37 6.29 20.75
CA PHE A 41 -6.13 7.68 21.16
C PHE A 41 -4.77 8.18 20.66
N PRO A 42 -4.64 9.46 20.25
CA PRO A 42 -5.69 10.49 20.13
C PRO A 42 -6.55 10.31 18.85
N ALA A 43 -7.58 11.15 18.68
CA ALA A 43 -8.36 11.21 17.44
C ALA A 43 -7.49 11.57 16.23
N SER A 44 -7.97 11.30 15.01
CA SER A 44 -7.28 11.65 13.77
C SER A 44 -7.06 13.16 13.65
N SER A 45 -5.87 13.55 13.23
CA SER A 45 -5.46 14.95 13.03
C SER A 45 -4.77 15.10 11.69
N CYS A 46 -4.80 16.32 11.15
CA CYS A 46 -4.00 16.65 9.97
C CYS A 46 -2.50 16.54 10.30
N PRO A 47 -1.69 15.84 9.48
CA PRO A 47 -0.26 15.69 9.76
C PRO A 47 0.53 17.00 9.62
N GLU A 48 0.06 17.94 8.78
CA GLU A 48 0.74 19.23 8.58
C GLU A 48 0.40 20.26 9.66
N CYS A 49 -0.89 20.54 9.87
CA CYS A 49 -1.31 21.63 10.76
C CYS A 49 -1.70 21.15 12.16
N GLY A 50 -1.68 19.84 12.43
CA GLY A 50 -2.06 19.25 13.72
C GLY A 50 -3.53 19.42 14.11
N THR A 51 -4.35 20.08 13.27
CA THR A 51 -5.76 20.32 13.58
C THR A 51 -6.51 18.99 13.65
N LYS A 52 -7.28 18.80 14.74
CA LYS A 52 -8.13 17.62 14.93
C LYS A 52 -9.20 17.58 13.85
N ILE A 53 -9.38 16.42 13.22
CA ILE A 53 -10.40 16.20 12.20
C ILE A 53 -11.75 16.07 12.91
N LYS A 54 -12.74 16.86 12.46
CA LYS A 54 -14.10 16.81 12.99
C LYS A 54 -14.78 15.51 12.53
N PHE A 55 -15.72 15.00 13.31
CA PHE A 55 -16.36 13.71 13.01
C PHE A 55 -16.99 13.63 11.60
N TYR A 56 -17.58 14.72 11.11
CA TYR A 56 -18.17 14.79 9.75
C TYR A 56 -17.14 14.96 8.63
N ASP A 57 -15.90 15.34 8.94
CA ASP A 57 -14.77 15.33 8.02
C ASP A 57 -14.07 13.96 8.01
N ASN A 58 -14.56 13.01 8.81
CA ASN A 58 -14.08 11.63 8.90
C ASN A 58 -15.11 10.62 8.33
N ILE A 59 -16.08 11.07 7.52
CA ILE A 59 -17.02 10.20 6.82
C ILE A 59 -16.29 9.61 5.61
N PRO A 60 -16.13 8.27 5.55
CA PRO A 60 -15.30 7.62 4.52
C PRO A 60 -15.72 8.02 3.11
N ILE A 61 -14.75 8.32 2.24
CA ILE A 61 -14.86 8.78 0.84
C ILE A 61 -15.63 10.10 0.67
N VAL A 62 -16.79 10.25 1.30
CA VAL A 62 -17.69 11.39 1.17
C VAL A 62 -17.00 12.68 1.61
N SER A 63 -16.33 12.68 2.78
CA SER A 63 -15.60 13.86 3.25
C SER A 63 -14.47 14.24 2.29
N TYR A 64 -13.78 13.25 1.72
CA TYR A 64 -12.70 13.49 0.75
C TYR A 64 -13.22 14.19 -0.52
N ILE A 65 -14.33 13.72 -1.07
CA ILE A 65 -14.96 14.30 -2.27
C ILE A 65 -15.45 15.72 -1.99
N ILE A 66 -16.18 15.93 -0.88
CA ILE A 66 -16.72 17.25 -0.52
C ILE A 66 -15.60 18.28 -0.29
N LEU A 67 -14.48 17.86 0.31
CA LEU A 67 -13.33 18.72 0.56
C LEU A 67 -12.42 18.90 -0.67
N GLY A 68 -12.71 18.23 -1.79
CA GLY A 68 -11.85 18.24 -2.98
C GLY A 68 -10.45 17.70 -2.70
N GLY A 69 -10.33 16.73 -1.78
CA GLY A 69 -9.06 16.14 -1.37
C GLY A 69 -8.13 17.11 -0.64
N LYS A 70 -8.65 18.14 0.04
CA LYS A 70 -7.86 19.12 0.79
C LYS A 70 -8.26 19.20 2.26
N CYS A 71 -7.31 19.51 3.13
CA CYS A 71 -7.60 19.79 4.53
C CYS A 71 -8.44 21.06 4.64
N ARG A 72 -9.51 21.03 5.44
CA ARG A 72 -10.38 22.19 5.70
C ARG A 72 -9.65 23.38 6.35
N ALA A 73 -8.64 23.11 7.19
CA ALA A 73 -7.94 24.14 7.96
C ALA A 73 -6.77 24.76 7.19
N CYS A 74 -5.85 23.93 6.67
CA CYS A 74 -4.63 24.41 6.01
C CYS A 74 -4.65 24.31 4.48
N GLY A 75 -5.66 23.68 3.88
CA GLY A 75 -5.74 23.50 2.43
C GLY A 75 -4.77 22.46 1.85
N ASN A 76 -3.92 21.82 2.66
CA ASN A 76 -2.97 20.82 2.17
C ASN A 76 -3.68 19.60 1.57
N ARG A 77 -3.08 18.97 0.56
CA ARG A 77 -3.67 17.83 -0.15
C ARG A 77 -3.67 16.59 0.73
N ILE A 78 -4.81 15.92 0.79
CA ILE A 78 -4.98 14.61 1.44
C ILE A 78 -4.62 13.52 0.41
N PRO A 79 -3.67 12.62 0.72
CA PRO A 79 -3.31 11.51 -0.17
C PRO A 79 -4.50 10.64 -0.59
N VAL A 80 -4.54 10.24 -1.87
CA VAL A 80 -5.62 9.41 -2.45
C VAL A 80 -5.65 7.99 -1.87
N ILE A 81 -4.56 7.54 -1.24
CA ILE A 81 -4.48 6.21 -0.63
C ILE A 81 -5.54 6.00 0.46
N TYR A 82 -5.90 7.03 1.22
CA TYR A 82 -6.89 6.94 2.30
C TYR A 82 -8.29 6.57 1.78
N PRO A 83 -8.90 7.34 0.85
CA PRO A 83 -10.18 6.95 0.26
C PRO A 83 -10.07 5.69 -0.61
N ALA A 84 -8.89 5.36 -1.16
CA ALA A 84 -8.69 4.13 -1.92
C ALA A 84 -8.78 2.88 -1.02
N ILE A 85 -8.21 2.89 0.18
CA ILE A 85 -8.32 1.80 1.16
C ILE A 85 -9.76 1.65 1.66
N GLU A 86 -10.46 2.77 1.87
CA GLU A 86 -11.89 2.78 2.22
C GLU A 86 -12.73 2.10 1.13
N LEU A 87 -12.52 2.50 -0.13
CA LEU A 87 -13.25 1.93 -1.27
C LEU A 87 -12.89 0.45 -1.48
N LEU A 88 -11.61 0.09 -1.40
CA LEU A 88 -11.16 -1.29 -1.53
C LEU A 88 -11.82 -2.19 -0.49
N SER A 89 -11.86 -1.75 0.77
CA SER A 89 -12.51 -2.49 1.85
C SER A 89 -14.01 -2.66 1.59
N ALA A 90 -14.70 -1.59 1.18
CA ALA A 90 -16.12 -1.63 0.82
C ALA A 90 -16.41 -2.59 -0.35
N VAL A 91 -15.61 -2.53 -1.41
CA VAL A 91 -15.74 -3.41 -2.57
C VAL A 91 -15.50 -4.87 -2.18
N LEU A 92 -14.44 -5.18 -1.42
CA LEU A 92 -14.14 -6.56 -1.03
C LEU A 92 -15.23 -7.16 -0.13
N PHE A 93 -15.75 -6.40 0.83
CA PHE A 93 -16.86 -6.85 1.68
C PHE A 93 -18.15 -7.02 0.87
N TYR A 94 -18.45 -6.10 -0.03
CA TYR A 94 -19.62 -6.18 -0.91
C TYR A 94 -19.55 -7.39 -1.86
N LEU A 95 -18.41 -7.62 -2.51
CA LEU A 95 -18.20 -8.79 -3.36
C LEU A 95 -18.32 -10.08 -2.55
N LEU A 96 -17.82 -10.10 -1.31
CA LEU A 96 -17.95 -11.27 -0.43
C LEU A 96 -19.43 -11.54 -0.09
N PHE A 97 -20.19 -10.49 0.17
CA PHE A 97 -21.63 -10.60 0.41
C PHE A 97 -22.37 -11.15 -0.81
N ILE A 98 -22.15 -10.59 -2.00
CA ILE A 98 -22.76 -11.11 -3.23
C ILE A 98 -22.41 -12.59 -3.40
N LYS A 99 -21.13 -12.94 -3.29
CA LYS A 99 -20.67 -14.33 -3.46
C LYS A 99 -21.40 -15.30 -2.53
N LEU A 100 -21.63 -14.92 -1.28
CA LEU A 100 -22.21 -15.82 -0.28
C LEU A 100 -23.74 -15.83 -0.28
N PHE A 101 -24.38 -14.70 -0.55
CA PHE A 101 -25.82 -14.53 -0.36
C PHE A 101 -26.63 -14.48 -1.66
N TYR A 102 -26.04 -14.23 -2.83
CA TYR A 102 -26.78 -14.13 -4.09
C TYR A 102 -27.67 -15.37 -4.37
N ASN A 103 -27.09 -16.56 -4.24
CA ASN A 103 -27.85 -17.81 -4.42
C ASN A 103 -28.95 -18.00 -3.37
N ALA A 104 -28.75 -17.49 -2.15
CA ALA A 104 -29.74 -17.56 -1.08
C ALA A 104 -31.02 -16.79 -1.44
N PHE A 105 -30.86 -15.61 -2.04
CA PHE A 105 -31.97 -14.70 -2.31
C PHE A 105 -32.63 -14.94 -3.68
N PHE A 106 -31.87 -15.36 -4.70
CA PHE A 106 -32.37 -15.45 -6.08
C PHE A 106 -32.53 -16.87 -6.65
N HIS A 107 -31.85 -17.88 -6.08
CA HIS A 107 -31.99 -19.28 -6.53
C HIS A 107 -32.83 -20.13 -5.59
N PHE A 108 -33.01 -19.71 -4.33
CA PHE A 108 -33.80 -20.46 -3.36
C PHE A 108 -35.29 -20.12 -3.52
N ASN A 109 -36.09 -21.06 -4.04
CA ASN A 109 -37.55 -20.93 -4.09
C ASN A 109 -38.13 -21.14 -2.69
N ILE A 110 -38.22 -20.08 -1.89
CA ILE A 110 -38.72 -20.13 -0.52
C ILE A 110 -40.20 -20.53 -0.54
N THR A 111 -40.50 -21.78 -0.15
CA THR A 111 -41.85 -22.25 0.14
C THR A 111 -42.11 -22.14 1.64
N SER A 112 -43.36 -21.90 2.05
CA SER A 112 -43.77 -21.67 3.46
C SER A 112 -43.35 -22.78 4.44
N TYR A 113 -43.13 -24.01 3.93
CA TYR A 113 -42.89 -25.21 4.73
C TYR A 113 -41.41 -25.39 5.16
N ASP A 114 -40.44 -24.71 4.53
CA ASP A 114 -39.00 -24.94 4.75
C ASP A 114 -38.26 -23.79 5.46
N LEU A 115 -38.98 -22.97 6.23
CA LEU A 115 -38.41 -21.78 6.87
C LEU A 115 -37.23 -22.09 7.81
N SER A 116 -37.23 -23.25 8.47
CA SER A 116 -36.10 -23.68 9.33
C SER A 116 -34.84 -23.93 8.50
N LEU A 117 -34.98 -24.66 7.39
CA LEU A 117 -33.86 -25.02 6.52
C LEU A 117 -33.26 -23.78 5.85
N PHE A 118 -34.11 -22.80 5.47
CA PHE A 118 -33.65 -21.52 4.96
C PHE A 118 -32.88 -20.71 6.02
N LYS A 119 -33.32 -20.72 7.29
CA LYS A 119 -32.62 -20.05 8.39
C LYS A 119 -31.25 -20.69 8.67
N ASP A 120 -31.16 -22.02 8.68
CA ASP A 120 -29.89 -22.72 8.88
C ASP A 120 -28.91 -22.43 7.75
N TYR A 121 -29.40 -22.43 6.50
CA TYR A 121 -28.60 -22.03 5.34
C TYR A 121 -28.07 -20.60 5.47
N LEU A 122 -28.94 -19.64 5.79
CA LEU A 122 -28.56 -18.23 5.94
C LEU A 122 -27.57 -18.04 7.08
N THR A 123 -27.75 -18.74 8.19
CA THR A 123 -26.84 -18.74 9.34
C THR A 123 -25.46 -19.24 8.91
N GLY A 124 -25.38 -20.36 8.20
CA GLY A 124 -24.11 -20.85 7.65
C GLY A 124 -23.41 -19.84 6.72
N ARG A 125 -24.16 -19.15 5.86
CA ARG A 125 -23.62 -18.08 4.99
C ARG A 125 -23.12 -16.88 5.78
N LEU A 126 -23.79 -16.51 6.88
CA LEU A 126 -23.37 -15.45 7.77
C LEU A 126 -22.07 -15.81 8.52
N LEU A 127 -21.96 -17.05 9.01
CA LEU A 127 -20.73 -17.52 9.65
C LEU A 127 -19.53 -17.52 8.68
N LEU A 128 -19.75 -17.93 7.43
CA LEU A 128 -18.76 -17.83 6.36
C LEU A 128 -18.38 -16.38 6.07
N PHE A 129 -19.35 -15.47 6.03
CA PHE A 129 -19.12 -14.04 5.82
C PHE A 129 -18.28 -13.43 6.94
N MET A 130 -18.56 -13.78 8.21
CA MET A 130 -17.76 -13.33 9.35
C MET A 130 -16.32 -13.85 9.28
N ALA A 131 -16.13 -15.15 9.02
CA ALA A 131 -14.81 -15.76 8.94
C ALA A 131 -13.94 -15.13 7.83
N TYR A 132 -14.48 -15.08 6.60
CA TYR A 132 -13.75 -14.56 5.44
C TYR A 132 -13.67 -13.02 5.43
N GLY A 133 -14.66 -12.33 6.00
CA GLY A 133 -14.63 -10.89 6.21
C GLY A 133 -13.52 -10.50 7.20
N PHE A 134 -13.36 -11.23 8.29
CA PHE A 134 -12.23 -11.05 9.21
C PHE A 134 -10.88 -11.37 8.56
N PHE A 135 -10.82 -12.44 7.76
CA PHE A 135 -9.62 -12.77 6.98
C PHE A 135 -9.20 -11.60 6.08
N ILE A 136 -10.12 -11.04 5.30
CA ILE A 136 -9.89 -9.85 4.45
C ILE A 136 -9.49 -8.64 5.31
N PHE A 137 -10.19 -8.41 6.42
CA PHE A 137 -9.91 -7.32 7.36
C PHE A 137 -8.46 -7.33 7.88
N ILE A 138 -7.86 -8.50 8.11
CA ILE A 138 -6.45 -8.61 8.54
C ILE A 138 -5.48 -8.51 7.36
N LEU A 139 -5.82 -9.07 6.19
CA LEU A 139 -4.93 -9.04 5.02
C LEU A 139 -4.73 -7.65 4.42
N ILE A 140 -5.76 -6.79 4.43
CA ILE A 140 -5.65 -5.41 3.93
C ILE A 140 -4.53 -4.64 4.66
N PRO A 141 -4.54 -4.48 6.00
CA PRO A 141 -3.48 -3.74 6.68
C PRO A 141 -2.12 -4.43 6.57
N ILE A 142 -2.04 -5.78 6.57
CA ILE A 142 -0.77 -6.48 6.31
C ILE A 142 -0.19 -6.07 4.95
N SER A 143 -1.00 -6.10 3.90
CA SER A 143 -0.60 -5.73 2.54
C SER A 143 -0.09 -4.30 2.47
N PHE A 144 -0.82 -3.32 3.01
CA PHE A 144 -0.42 -1.91 2.91
C PHE A 144 0.77 -1.57 3.83
N ILE A 145 0.83 -2.15 5.03
CA ILE A 145 1.98 -1.96 5.92
C ILE A 145 3.25 -2.52 5.27
N ASP A 146 3.18 -3.72 4.68
CA ASP A 146 4.34 -4.28 3.98
C ASP A 146 4.71 -3.45 2.74
N PHE A 147 3.72 -2.95 2.00
CA PHE A 147 3.96 -2.08 0.86
C PHE A 147 4.70 -0.77 1.22
N PHE A 148 4.32 -0.13 2.33
CA PHE A 148 4.91 1.15 2.75
C PHE A 148 6.17 1.02 3.62
N HIS A 149 6.17 0.06 4.54
CA HIS A 149 7.20 -0.08 5.57
C HIS A 149 8.08 -1.32 5.40
N ARG A 150 7.74 -2.25 4.49
CA ARG A 150 8.46 -3.52 4.26
C ARG A 150 8.61 -4.38 5.52
N ILE A 151 7.66 -4.26 6.43
CA ILE A 151 7.56 -5.06 7.64
C ILE A 151 6.16 -5.63 7.75
N ILE A 152 6.03 -6.83 8.32
CA ILE A 152 4.73 -7.41 8.66
C ILE A 152 4.63 -7.46 10.18
N PRO A 153 3.74 -6.66 10.81
CA PRO A 153 3.60 -6.64 12.27
C PRO A 153 3.27 -8.03 12.82
N ASP A 154 4.03 -8.47 13.81
CA ASP A 154 3.85 -9.79 14.42
C ASP A 154 2.47 -9.93 15.07
N SER A 155 1.87 -8.85 15.57
CA SER A 155 0.51 -8.83 16.10
C SER A 155 -0.52 -9.26 15.05
N LEU A 156 -0.44 -8.73 13.82
CA LEU A 156 -1.37 -9.08 12.74
C LEU A 156 -1.17 -10.52 12.26
N ASN A 157 0.09 -10.97 12.13
CA ASN A 157 0.40 -12.35 11.77
C ASN A 157 -0.15 -13.34 12.79
N MET A 158 0.04 -13.08 14.08
CA MET A 158 -0.48 -13.96 15.14
C MET A 158 -2.01 -13.93 15.19
N THR A 159 -2.63 -12.77 15.03
CA THR A 159 -4.09 -12.67 14.91
C THR A 159 -4.60 -13.51 13.73
N LEU A 160 -3.93 -13.47 12.58
CA LEU A 160 -4.30 -14.26 11.41
C LEU A 160 -4.22 -15.77 11.69
N ILE A 161 -3.13 -16.24 12.29
CA ILE A 161 -2.95 -17.66 12.63
C ILE A 161 -4.01 -18.11 13.63
N ILE A 162 -4.15 -17.39 14.76
CA ILE A 162 -5.09 -17.74 15.82
C ILE A 162 -6.53 -17.75 15.28
N ALA A 163 -6.93 -16.71 14.55
CA ALA A 163 -8.26 -16.65 13.95
C ALA A 163 -8.48 -17.77 12.92
N GLY A 164 -7.45 -18.18 12.18
CA GLY A 164 -7.53 -19.28 11.22
C GLY A 164 -7.85 -20.60 11.89
N PHE A 165 -7.21 -20.90 13.02
CA PHE A 165 -7.54 -22.07 13.84
C PHE A 165 -8.93 -21.94 14.47
N LEU A 166 -9.23 -20.83 15.14
CA LEU A 166 -10.50 -20.64 15.84
C LEU A 166 -11.70 -20.73 14.88
N PHE A 167 -11.66 -20.02 13.76
CA PHE A 167 -12.77 -20.05 12.81
C PHE A 167 -12.89 -21.40 12.10
N ASN A 168 -11.80 -22.07 11.72
CA ASN A 168 -11.95 -23.38 11.07
C ASN A 168 -12.45 -24.47 12.03
N ILE A 169 -12.07 -24.41 13.31
CA ILE A 169 -12.50 -25.41 14.31
C ILE A 169 -13.93 -25.13 14.77
N PHE A 170 -14.23 -23.90 15.20
CA PHE A 170 -15.47 -23.58 15.89
C PHE A 170 -16.56 -22.99 14.97
N LEU A 171 -16.18 -22.27 13.91
CA LEU A 171 -17.13 -21.53 13.09
C LEU A 171 -17.48 -22.29 11.80
N LEU A 172 -16.46 -22.79 11.10
CA LEU A 172 -16.57 -23.47 9.81
C LEU A 172 -16.59 -25.00 9.94
N HIS A 173 -16.36 -25.53 11.14
CA HIS A 173 -16.45 -26.95 11.47
C HIS A 173 -15.65 -27.88 10.53
N LYS A 174 -14.48 -27.44 10.04
CA LYS A 174 -13.61 -28.23 9.15
C LYS A 174 -12.69 -29.21 9.90
N GLY A 175 -12.71 -29.19 11.23
CA GLY A 175 -11.85 -29.99 12.10
C GLY A 175 -10.41 -29.43 12.21
N PHE A 176 -9.67 -29.88 13.22
CA PHE A 176 -8.31 -29.38 13.54
C PHE A 176 -7.28 -29.65 12.44
N LEU A 177 -7.39 -30.79 11.75
CA LEU A 177 -6.42 -31.18 10.71
C LEU A 177 -6.39 -30.19 9.54
N PHE A 178 -7.51 -29.54 9.22
CA PHE A 178 -7.58 -28.59 8.11
C PHE A 178 -6.69 -27.34 8.33
N PRO A 179 -6.87 -26.53 9.40
CA PRO A 179 -5.99 -25.39 9.66
C PRO A 179 -4.57 -25.83 10.01
N PHE A 180 -4.39 -26.97 10.70
CA PHE A 180 -3.06 -27.47 11.05
C PHE A 180 -2.23 -27.85 9.82
N ALA A 181 -2.79 -28.64 8.90
CA ALA A 181 -2.09 -29.04 7.67
C ALA A 181 -1.78 -27.81 6.81
N GLY A 182 -2.68 -26.84 6.72
CA GLY A 182 -2.44 -25.60 6.00
C GLY A 182 -1.34 -24.74 6.64
N PHE A 183 -1.37 -24.57 7.96
CA PHE A 183 -0.34 -23.86 8.73
C PHE A 183 1.05 -24.47 8.51
N ILE A 184 1.16 -25.79 8.64
CA ILE A 184 2.43 -26.51 8.42
C ILE A 184 2.85 -26.41 6.96
N ALA A 185 1.96 -26.68 6.00
CA ALA A 185 2.30 -26.61 4.58
C ALA A 185 2.80 -25.21 4.16
N GLY A 186 2.16 -24.14 4.64
CA GLY A 186 2.60 -22.77 4.39
C GLY A 186 3.91 -22.44 5.09
N GLY A 187 3.95 -22.56 6.42
CA GLY A 187 5.09 -22.16 7.23
C GLY A 187 6.35 -22.97 6.94
N LEU A 188 6.23 -24.30 6.87
CA LEU A 188 7.36 -25.19 6.63
C LEU A 188 7.92 -25.00 5.22
N SER A 189 7.07 -24.86 4.19
CA SER A 189 7.57 -24.68 2.82
C SER A 189 8.41 -23.40 2.69
N PHE A 190 7.93 -22.27 3.21
CA PHE A 190 8.67 -21.01 3.15
C PHE A 190 9.90 -21.00 4.05
N TYR A 191 9.82 -21.65 5.22
CA TYR A 191 10.97 -21.84 6.09
C TYR A 191 12.08 -22.66 5.41
N LEU A 192 11.74 -23.76 4.74
CA LEU A 192 12.71 -24.58 4.00
C LEU A 192 13.33 -23.79 2.84
N ILE A 193 12.54 -22.99 2.12
CA ILE A 193 13.06 -22.10 1.07
C ILE A 193 14.04 -21.08 1.66
N ALA A 194 13.70 -20.46 2.80
CA ALA A 194 14.55 -19.49 3.47
C ALA A 194 15.88 -20.10 3.91
N VAL A 195 15.85 -21.25 4.59
CA VAL A 195 17.05 -21.96 5.05
C VAL A 195 17.89 -22.43 3.87
N PHE A 196 17.28 -23.01 2.84
CA PHE A 196 18.01 -23.45 1.64
C PHE A 196 18.71 -22.27 0.96
N TYR A 197 18.01 -21.14 0.81
CA TYR A 197 18.59 -19.94 0.21
C TYR A 197 19.76 -19.39 1.06
N GLU A 198 19.59 -19.35 2.38
CA GLU A 198 20.63 -18.89 3.31
C GLU A 198 21.86 -19.80 3.26
N LEU A 199 21.68 -21.12 3.20
CA LEU A 199 22.77 -22.09 3.06
C LEU A 199 23.56 -21.88 1.76
N VAL A 200 22.87 -21.63 0.64
CA VAL A 200 23.52 -21.46 -0.68
C VAL A 200 24.16 -20.08 -0.84
N ARG A 201 23.51 -19.01 -0.35
CA ARG A 201 23.93 -17.62 -0.62
C ARG A 201 24.60 -16.93 0.57
N LYS A 202 24.60 -17.55 1.75
CA LYS A 202 25.11 -17.01 3.03
C LYS A 202 24.56 -15.62 3.34
N LYS A 203 23.34 -15.35 2.90
CA LYS A 203 22.62 -14.09 3.06
C LYS A 203 21.15 -14.40 3.27
N GLU A 204 20.51 -13.64 4.13
CA GLU A 204 19.06 -13.72 4.35
C GLU A 204 18.31 -13.36 3.06
N GLY A 205 17.54 -14.32 2.55
CA GLY A 205 16.79 -14.18 1.29
C GLY A 205 15.33 -13.81 1.46
N LEU A 206 14.68 -14.33 2.51
CA LEU A 206 13.23 -14.25 2.70
C LEU A 206 12.91 -13.66 4.07
N GLY A 207 11.97 -12.73 4.13
CA GLY A 207 11.56 -12.11 5.38
C GLY A 207 10.83 -13.10 6.29
N GLY A 208 11.19 -13.15 7.56
CA GLY A 208 10.49 -13.98 8.55
C GLY A 208 8.99 -13.64 8.67
N GLY A 209 8.60 -12.41 8.34
CA GLY A 209 7.20 -11.98 8.25
C GLY A 209 6.41 -12.74 7.18
N ASP A 210 7.00 -13.00 6.00
CA ASP A 210 6.34 -13.70 4.90
C ASP A 210 6.06 -15.16 5.25
N ILE A 211 6.99 -15.80 5.98
CA ILE A 211 6.83 -17.18 6.48
C ILE A 211 5.62 -17.27 7.41
N LYS A 212 5.48 -16.33 8.35
CA LYS A 212 4.34 -16.28 9.29
C LYS A 212 3.03 -15.95 8.56
N LEU A 213 3.09 -15.05 7.56
CA LEU A 213 1.92 -14.69 6.76
C LEU A 213 1.36 -15.89 6.00
N ILE A 214 2.19 -16.63 5.25
CA ILE A 214 1.71 -17.79 4.50
C ILE A 214 1.24 -18.92 5.43
N ALA A 215 1.82 -19.05 6.62
CA ALA A 215 1.35 -19.98 7.64
C ALA A 215 -0.05 -19.60 8.15
N GLY A 216 -0.30 -18.31 8.39
CA GLY A 216 -1.63 -17.79 8.76
C GLY A 216 -2.67 -17.92 7.64
N ILE A 217 -2.28 -17.62 6.39
CA ILE A 217 -3.11 -17.88 5.21
C ILE A 217 -3.44 -19.37 5.10
N GLY A 218 -2.46 -20.24 5.35
CA GLY A 218 -2.63 -21.68 5.38
C GLY A 218 -3.59 -22.15 6.47
N ALA A 219 -3.49 -21.58 7.68
CA ALA A 219 -4.44 -21.86 8.75
C ALA A 219 -5.90 -21.53 8.36
N PHE A 220 -6.11 -20.51 7.54
CA PHE A 220 -7.44 -20.13 7.05
C PHE A 220 -7.92 -20.95 5.85
N LEU A 221 -7.08 -21.12 4.83
CA LEU A 221 -7.46 -21.64 3.51
C LEU A 221 -7.09 -23.11 3.30
N GLY A 222 -6.33 -23.71 4.22
CA GLY A 222 -5.81 -25.07 4.13
C GLY A 222 -4.71 -25.21 3.06
N VAL A 223 -4.24 -26.45 2.86
CA VAL A 223 -3.12 -26.77 1.95
C VAL A 223 -3.40 -26.33 0.51
N LYS A 224 -4.61 -26.53 0.00
CA LYS A 224 -4.98 -26.10 -1.37
C LYS A 224 -4.86 -24.58 -1.54
N GLY A 225 -5.27 -23.83 -0.51
CA GLY A 225 -5.12 -22.38 -0.48
C GLY A 225 -3.66 -21.94 -0.45
N VAL A 226 -2.81 -22.62 0.31
CA VAL A 226 -1.36 -22.36 0.34
C VAL A 226 -0.75 -22.52 -1.05
N ILE A 227 -0.96 -23.68 -1.69
CA ILE A 227 -0.39 -23.97 -3.01
C ILE A 227 -0.78 -22.88 -4.02
N PHE A 228 -2.07 -22.56 -4.09
CA PHE A 228 -2.56 -21.51 -4.97
C PHE A 228 -1.96 -20.14 -4.63
N THR A 229 -1.91 -19.77 -3.35
CA THR A 229 -1.43 -18.46 -2.90
C THR A 229 0.03 -18.25 -3.24
N ILE A 230 0.87 -19.27 -3.05
CA ILE A 230 2.29 -19.20 -3.40
C ILE A 230 2.44 -18.99 -4.90
N PHE A 231 1.77 -19.82 -5.71
CA PHE A 231 1.88 -19.74 -7.16
C PHE A 231 1.37 -18.39 -7.71
N ALA A 232 0.13 -18.02 -7.38
CA ALA A 232 -0.46 -16.77 -7.84
C ALA A 232 0.28 -15.54 -7.28
N GLY A 233 0.73 -15.60 -6.03
CA GLY A 233 1.54 -14.56 -5.40
C GLY A 233 2.87 -14.34 -6.12
N SER A 234 3.56 -15.41 -6.51
CA SER A 234 4.77 -15.32 -7.34
C SER A 234 4.51 -14.72 -8.71
N VAL A 235 3.40 -15.07 -9.36
CA VAL A 235 2.98 -14.46 -10.65
C VAL A 235 2.71 -12.97 -10.48
N PHE A 236 1.96 -12.57 -9.45
CA PHE A 236 1.68 -11.17 -9.18
C PHE A 236 2.94 -10.38 -8.82
N GLY A 237 3.86 -10.98 -8.06
CA GLY A 237 5.16 -10.39 -7.75
C GLY A 237 6.01 -10.17 -8.99
N LEU A 238 6.05 -11.14 -9.91
CA LEU A 238 6.75 -11.01 -11.19
C LEU A 238 6.14 -9.90 -12.05
N LEU A 239 4.80 -9.84 -12.16
CA LEU A 239 4.11 -8.78 -12.89
C LEU A 239 4.38 -7.40 -12.27
N GLY A 240 4.36 -7.29 -10.94
CA GLY A 240 4.70 -6.06 -10.22
C GLY A 240 6.14 -5.62 -10.47
N PHE A 241 7.09 -6.56 -10.50
CA PHE A 241 8.49 -6.28 -10.84
C PHE A 241 8.64 -5.77 -12.27
N ILE A 242 8.02 -6.45 -13.25
CA ILE A 242 8.06 -6.03 -14.66
C ILE A 242 7.47 -4.61 -14.81
N LEU A 243 6.34 -4.35 -14.17
CA LEU A 243 5.70 -3.03 -14.21
C LEU A 243 6.59 -1.95 -13.60
N SER A 244 7.28 -2.26 -12.49
CA SER A 244 8.26 -1.37 -11.89
C SER A 244 9.40 -1.05 -12.86
N LEU A 245 10.00 -2.05 -13.50
CA LEU A 245 11.06 -1.84 -14.51
C LEU A 245 10.59 -0.98 -15.69
N LEU A 246 9.36 -1.21 -16.18
CA LEU A 246 8.79 -0.40 -17.26
C LEU A 246 8.59 1.05 -16.83
N TYR A 247 8.10 1.27 -15.61
CA TYR A 247 7.92 2.61 -15.06
C TYR A 247 9.25 3.38 -14.98
N LEU A 248 10.32 2.71 -14.49
CA LEU A 248 11.66 3.31 -14.43
C LEU A 248 12.19 3.66 -15.83
N ASN A 249 12.07 2.75 -16.79
CA ASN A 249 12.50 2.97 -18.16
C ASN A 249 11.75 4.15 -18.84
N ILE A 250 10.47 4.36 -18.51
CA ILE A 250 9.71 5.53 -19.00
C ILE A 250 10.22 6.83 -18.35
N GLN A 251 10.50 6.80 -17.05
CA GLN A 251 10.96 7.98 -16.33
C GLN A 251 12.37 8.42 -16.72
N ASP A 252 13.28 7.47 -16.98
CA ASP A 252 14.63 7.79 -17.48
C ASP A 252 14.58 8.42 -18.88
N ARG A 253 13.68 7.92 -19.76
CA ARG A 253 13.48 8.50 -21.09
C ARG A 253 13.01 9.95 -21.05
N THR A 254 12.10 10.31 -20.14
CA THR A 254 11.60 11.69 -20.00
C THR A 254 12.64 12.66 -19.43
N LYS A 255 13.52 12.20 -18.53
CA LYS A 255 14.65 13.01 -18.04
C LYS A 255 15.67 13.30 -19.15
N THR A 256 16.00 12.32 -20.00
CA THR A 256 16.97 12.52 -21.10
C THR A 256 16.49 13.48 -22.19
N THR A 257 15.20 13.51 -22.53
CA THR A 257 14.66 14.47 -23.51
C THR A 257 14.57 15.89 -22.96
N SER A 258 14.24 16.07 -21.68
CA SER A 258 14.20 17.39 -21.05
C SER A 258 15.59 18.04 -20.94
N SER A 259 16.63 17.25 -20.65
CA SER A 259 18.02 17.73 -20.65
C SER A 259 18.52 18.15 -22.05
N ARG A 260 18.11 17.43 -23.11
CA ARG A 260 18.45 17.78 -24.50
C ARG A 260 17.75 19.06 -24.98
N SER A 261 16.52 19.31 -24.55
CA SER A 261 15.77 20.54 -24.87
C SER A 261 16.39 21.77 -24.20
N ASN A 262 16.81 21.67 -22.93
CA ASN A 262 17.48 22.80 -22.26
C ASN A 262 18.86 23.10 -22.87
N LYS A 263 19.59 22.09 -23.32
CA LYS A 263 20.88 22.28 -24.01
C LYS A 263 20.71 22.90 -25.40
N GLY A 264 19.62 22.59 -26.11
CA GLY A 264 19.27 23.23 -27.37
C GLY A 264 18.91 24.73 -27.23
N ASN A 265 18.21 25.10 -26.16
CA ASN A 265 17.87 26.51 -25.88
C ASN A 265 19.07 27.35 -25.42
N LEU A 266 20.09 26.74 -24.80
CA LEU A 266 21.34 27.44 -24.46
C LEU A 266 22.18 27.72 -25.72
N ILE A 267 22.26 26.77 -26.66
CA ILE A 267 23.00 26.95 -27.92
C ILE A 267 22.32 28.01 -28.81
N GLN A 268 20.99 28.09 -28.83
CA GLN A 268 20.28 29.13 -29.60
C GLN A 268 20.43 30.55 -29.04
N ASN A 269 20.80 30.71 -27.77
CA ASN A 269 21.01 32.03 -27.17
C ASN A 269 22.45 32.56 -27.36
N ASP A 270 23.41 31.70 -27.71
CA ASP A 270 24.81 32.09 -27.95
C ASP A 270 25.05 32.57 -29.40
N ASP A 271 24.13 32.29 -30.34
CA ASP A 271 24.25 32.68 -31.75
C ASP A 271 23.73 34.09 -32.08
N ASN A 272 23.33 34.89 -31.07
CA ASN A 272 22.80 36.25 -31.25
C ASN A 272 23.82 37.33 -30.83
N TYR A 273 25.09 37.14 -31.18
CA TYR A 273 26.13 38.16 -31.08
C TYR A 273 26.38 38.76 -32.46
N ASP A 274 25.48 39.65 -32.88
CA ASP A 274 25.68 40.43 -34.09
C ASP A 274 26.45 41.72 -33.79
N SER A 275 27.35 41.97 -34.72
CA SER A 275 28.37 42.99 -34.82
C SER A 275 27.87 44.45 -34.84
N GLY A 276 28.61 45.31 -34.14
CA GLY A 276 28.79 46.72 -34.50
C GLY A 276 28.10 47.75 -33.60
N ASN A 277 28.84 48.64 -32.95
CA ASN A 277 29.28 49.91 -33.53
C ASN A 277 30.02 50.75 -32.48
N TYR A 278 31.07 51.45 -32.91
CA TYR A 278 31.72 52.51 -32.15
C TYR A 278 30.75 53.70 -32.02
N HIS A 279 30.57 54.26 -30.83
CA HIS A 279 30.59 55.71 -30.60
C HIS A 279 30.55 56.07 -29.11
N SER A 280 31.39 57.04 -28.77
CA SER A 280 31.40 57.89 -27.59
C SER A 280 30.04 58.52 -27.30
N GLU A 281 29.63 58.62 -26.03
CA GLU A 281 29.22 59.91 -25.44
C GLU A 281 28.89 59.82 -23.94
N THR A 282 28.99 61.01 -23.36
CA THR A 282 29.01 61.49 -21.99
C THR A 282 27.65 61.56 -21.28
N ILE A 283 27.74 61.73 -19.94
CA ILE A 283 26.81 62.46 -19.06
C ILE A 283 25.48 61.78 -18.69
N GLY A 284 25.32 61.56 -17.38
CA GLY A 284 24.25 62.25 -16.66
C GLY A 284 23.20 61.39 -15.98
N SER A 285 23.03 61.68 -14.68
CA SER A 285 21.77 61.62 -13.93
C SER A 285 21.20 60.23 -13.62
N ALA A 286 20.63 59.94 -12.46
CA ALA A 286 20.62 60.46 -11.11
C ALA A 286 19.58 59.57 -10.38
N ASN A 287 19.79 59.38 -9.08
CA ASN A 287 18.75 59.15 -8.06
C ASN A 287 17.94 57.84 -8.15
N SER A 288 17.67 57.11 -7.08
CA SER A 288 17.69 57.40 -5.63
C SER A 288 17.73 56.04 -4.90
N LEU A 289 18.59 55.79 -3.91
CA LEU A 289 18.41 56.13 -2.48
C LEU A 289 16.99 55.77 -1.98
N ALA A 290 16.74 55.10 -0.87
CA ALA A 290 17.55 54.58 0.23
C ALA A 290 16.59 53.80 1.15
N HIS A 291 17.07 52.80 1.89
CA HIS A 291 16.95 52.79 3.36
C HIS A 291 17.70 51.59 4.01
N ASN A 292 18.92 51.87 4.51
CA ASN A 292 19.38 51.77 5.91
C ASN A 292 18.44 51.09 6.93
N ILE A 293 18.86 50.39 8.00
CA ILE A 293 20.11 50.26 8.77
C ILE A 293 19.86 49.13 9.80
N ASN A 294 20.88 48.35 10.20
CA ASN A 294 21.22 48.15 11.62
C ASN A 294 22.52 47.36 11.79
N THR A 295 23.50 48.07 12.36
CA THR A 295 24.81 47.65 12.88
C THR A 295 24.69 47.24 14.34
N VAL A 296 25.39 46.19 14.80
CA VAL A 296 25.92 46.11 16.19
C VAL A 296 27.21 45.28 16.25
N SER A 297 28.29 45.96 16.68
CA SER A 297 29.42 45.54 17.53
C SER A 297 30.55 44.61 17.05
N ALA A 298 31.76 45.15 17.22
CA ALA A 298 33.09 44.56 17.11
C ALA A 298 33.43 43.56 18.24
N ASN A 299 34.40 42.67 17.99
CA ASN A 299 35.66 42.66 18.76
C ASN A 299 36.77 41.82 18.08
N ASP A 300 38.01 42.23 18.33
CA ASP A 300 39.27 41.88 17.69
C ASP A 300 39.79 40.44 17.91
N ASN A 301 40.53 39.91 16.93
CA ASN A 301 41.96 39.56 17.04
C ASN A 301 42.48 38.81 15.80
N ALA A 302 43.57 39.34 15.23
CA ALA A 302 44.33 38.76 14.13
C ALA A 302 45.31 37.68 14.62
N ALA A 303 45.57 36.63 13.80
CA ALA A 303 46.92 36.19 13.43
C ALA A 303 46.95 34.91 12.54
N HIS A 304 47.89 34.91 11.59
CA HIS A 304 48.53 33.78 10.89
C HIS A 304 47.90 33.11 9.65
N ILE A 305 48.32 33.65 8.49
CA ILE A 305 48.92 33.00 7.29
C ILE A 305 48.83 31.47 7.21
N GLY A 306 48.22 30.99 6.12
CA GLY A 306 48.36 29.63 5.60
C GLY A 306 47.64 29.46 4.27
N SER A 307 48.37 29.58 3.17
CA SER A 307 47.90 29.35 1.81
C SER A 307 47.28 27.95 1.64
N ASN A 308 46.10 27.86 1.04
CA ASN A 308 45.79 26.76 0.13
C ASN A 308 44.66 27.17 -0.82
N ASN A 309 45.03 27.26 -2.09
CA ASN A 309 44.16 27.47 -3.22
C ASN A 309 43.46 26.14 -3.54
N THR A 310 42.21 25.98 -3.11
CA THR A 310 41.36 24.88 -3.56
C THR A 310 40.03 25.44 -4.03
N ASN A 311 39.80 25.39 -5.34
CA ASN A 311 38.55 25.79 -5.99
C ASN A 311 37.33 25.16 -5.27
N PRO A 312 36.40 25.97 -4.73
CA PRO A 312 35.22 25.48 -4.03
C PRO A 312 34.22 24.75 -4.95
N GLU A 313 34.31 24.93 -6.26
CA GLU A 313 33.42 24.28 -7.24
C GLU A 313 33.62 22.75 -7.33
N ILE A 314 34.85 22.25 -7.19
CA ILE A 314 35.15 20.82 -7.34
C ILE A 314 34.62 20.00 -6.13
N HIS A 315 34.51 20.62 -4.96
CA HIS A 315 33.98 19.97 -3.76
C HIS A 315 32.45 19.91 -3.74
N LEU A 316 31.78 20.91 -4.30
CA LEU A 316 30.31 20.91 -4.43
C LEU A 316 29.88 19.87 -5.47
N GLU A 317 30.53 19.81 -6.63
CA GLU A 317 30.19 18.85 -7.69
C GLU A 317 30.39 17.39 -7.25
N LYS A 318 31.48 17.07 -6.52
CA LYS A 318 31.70 15.73 -5.93
C LYS A 318 30.74 15.40 -4.80
N SER A 319 30.25 16.41 -4.07
CA SER A 319 29.25 16.20 -3.02
C SER A 319 27.87 15.92 -3.61
N GLU A 320 27.46 16.65 -4.65
CA GLU A 320 26.22 16.43 -5.39
C GLU A 320 26.24 15.12 -6.18
N LEU A 321 27.38 14.75 -6.79
CA LEU A 321 27.53 13.43 -7.43
C LEU A 321 27.41 12.28 -6.41
N ASN A 322 27.97 12.42 -5.21
CA ASN A 322 27.86 11.41 -4.16
C ASN A 322 26.45 11.37 -3.53
N LEU A 323 25.76 12.51 -3.43
CA LEU A 323 24.37 12.59 -2.96
C LEU A 323 23.40 11.97 -3.98
N ASN A 324 23.61 12.21 -5.27
CA ASN A 324 22.81 11.62 -6.34
C ASN A 324 23.07 10.12 -6.47
N ASN A 325 24.34 9.67 -6.44
CA ASN A 325 24.66 8.25 -6.45
C ASN A 325 24.09 7.53 -5.21
N LYS A 326 24.09 8.17 -4.03
CA LYS A 326 23.53 7.58 -2.80
C LYS A 326 22.00 7.61 -2.78
N ALA A 327 21.36 8.54 -3.49
CA ALA A 327 19.91 8.55 -3.70
C ALA A 327 19.47 7.50 -4.74
N ASP A 328 20.23 7.34 -5.82
CA ASP A 328 19.99 6.36 -6.87
C ASP A 328 20.29 4.91 -6.39
N ASP A 329 21.33 4.68 -5.60
CA ASP A 329 21.63 3.37 -4.98
C ASP A 329 20.56 2.94 -3.96
N ASN A 330 20.00 3.89 -3.20
CA ASN A 330 18.89 3.63 -2.27
C ASN A 330 17.57 3.33 -3.01
N PHE A 331 17.42 3.85 -4.23
CA PHE A 331 16.27 3.58 -5.07
C PHE A 331 16.36 2.21 -5.76
N ILE A 332 17.56 1.78 -6.16
CA ILE A 332 17.81 0.46 -6.79
C ILE A 332 17.83 -0.69 -5.76
N SER A 333 18.14 -0.42 -4.49
CA SER A 333 17.99 -1.40 -3.39
C SER A 333 16.55 -1.52 -2.88
N SER A 334 15.56 -1.48 -3.77
CA SER A 334 14.16 -1.73 -3.40
C SER A 334 13.89 -3.23 -3.40
N LYS A 335 14.19 -3.92 -2.28
CA LYS A 335 13.58 -5.23 -2.02
C LYS A 335 12.07 -5.08 -2.17
N ILE A 336 11.49 -5.81 -3.12
CA ILE A 336 10.06 -5.74 -3.41
C ILE A 336 9.31 -6.43 -2.26
N PRO A 337 8.32 -5.76 -1.64
CA PRO A 337 7.52 -6.38 -0.58
C PRO A 337 6.69 -7.51 -1.19
N PHE A 338 6.87 -8.73 -0.69
CA PHE A 338 6.19 -9.92 -1.22
C PHE A 338 4.81 -10.15 -0.59
N GLY A 339 4.59 -9.64 0.63
CA GLY A 339 3.36 -9.74 1.40
C GLY A 339 2.10 -9.23 0.70
N PRO A 340 2.11 -8.09 -0.04
CA PRO A 340 0.96 -7.63 -0.81
C PRO A 340 0.49 -8.65 -1.85
N PHE A 341 1.44 -9.30 -2.52
CA PHE A 341 1.12 -10.26 -3.58
C PHE A 341 0.56 -11.57 -3.01
N LEU A 342 1.09 -12.04 -1.89
CA LEU A 342 0.52 -13.17 -1.14
C LEU A 342 -0.89 -12.86 -0.64
N SER A 343 -1.08 -11.66 -0.07
CA SER A 343 -2.39 -11.21 0.44
C SER A 343 -3.42 -11.13 -0.69
N MET A 344 -3.04 -10.55 -1.83
CA MET A 344 -3.89 -10.46 -3.01
C MET A 344 -4.27 -11.84 -3.56
N ALA A 345 -3.31 -12.77 -3.64
CA ALA A 345 -3.56 -14.14 -4.08
C ALA A 345 -4.50 -14.90 -3.12
N ALA A 346 -4.34 -14.72 -1.81
CA ALA A 346 -5.21 -15.33 -0.81
C ALA A 346 -6.65 -14.78 -0.85
N VAL A 347 -6.80 -13.47 -1.06
CA VAL A 347 -8.11 -12.84 -1.30
C VAL A 347 -8.73 -13.41 -2.58
N LEU A 348 -7.97 -13.52 -3.68
CA LEU A 348 -8.48 -14.09 -4.92
C LEU A 348 -8.95 -15.55 -4.75
N TYR A 349 -8.20 -16.37 -4.01
CA TYR A 349 -8.61 -17.74 -3.68
C TYR A 349 -9.91 -17.77 -2.87
N THR A 350 -10.11 -16.79 -1.97
CA THR A 350 -11.35 -16.66 -1.21
C THR A 350 -12.56 -16.47 -2.12
N PHE A 351 -12.40 -15.85 -3.30
CA PHE A 351 -13.47 -15.64 -4.28
C PHE A 351 -13.60 -16.76 -5.32
N TYR A 352 -12.49 -17.30 -5.82
CA TYR A 352 -12.53 -18.21 -6.98
C TYR A 352 -11.80 -19.53 -6.76
N GLY A 353 -11.39 -19.85 -5.53
CA GLY A 353 -10.47 -20.95 -5.23
C GLY A 353 -10.92 -22.32 -5.76
N SER A 354 -12.21 -22.68 -5.66
CA SER A 354 -12.70 -23.96 -6.20
C SER A 354 -12.59 -24.06 -7.72
N TYR A 355 -12.95 -22.98 -8.43
CA TYR A 355 -12.87 -22.90 -9.88
C TYR A 355 -11.42 -22.90 -10.35
N LEU A 356 -10.58 -22.06 -9.76
CA LEU A 356 -9.16 -21.92 -10.12
C LEU A 356 -8.37 -23.19 -9.83
N MET A 357 -8.66 -23.89 -8.74
CA MET A 357 -7.95 -25.11 -8.42
C MET A 357 -8.32 -26.27 -9.34
N ASN A 358 -9.56 -26.31 -9.83
CA ASN A 358 -9.95 -27.28 -10.86
C ASN A 358 -9.20 -27.02 -12.16
N ILE A 359 -9.12 -25.77 -12.61
CA ILE A 359 -8.31 -25.40 -13.80
C ILE A 359 -6.86 -25.83 -13.62
N TYR A 360 -6.28 -25.60 -12.44
CA TYR A 360 -4.90 -25.95 -12.14
C TYR A 360 -4.66 -27.47 -12.16
N ILE A 361 -5.54 -28.25 -11.53
CA ILE A 361 -5.45 -29.72 -11.52
C ILE A 361 -5.65 -30.29 -12.92
N ASP A 362 -6.60 -29.75 -13.68
CA ASP A 362 -6.85 -30.17 -15.06
C ASP A 362 -5.68 -29.83 -15.98
N PHE A 363 -5.01 -28.69 -15.77
CA PHE A 363 -3.80 -28.33 -16.50
C PHE A 363 -2.63 -29.28 -16.22
N ILE A 364 -2.45 -29.73 -14.97
CA ILE A 364 -1.39 -30.69 -14.59
C ILE A 364 -1.69 -32.10 -15.12
N ARG A 365 -2.97 -32.45 -15.24
CA ARG A 365 -3.39 -33.80 -15.69
C ARG A 365 -3.30 -33.97 -17.20
N ARG A 366 -3.30 -32.88 -17.97
CA ARG A 366 -3.06 -32.87 -19.42
C ARG A 366 -1.57 -32.92 -19.70
#